data_AF-A0A292PI01-F1
#
_entry.id   AF-A0A292PI01-F1
#
_cell.length_a   1.000
_cell.length_b   1.000
_cell.length_c   1.000
_cell.angle_alpha   90.00
_cell.angle_beta   90.00
_cell.angle_gamma   90.00
#
_symmetry.space_group_name_H-M   'P 1'
#
loop_
_entity.id
_entity.type
_entity.pdbx_description
1 polymer ?
#
loop_
_entity_poly.entity_id
_entity_poly.type
_entity_poly.pdbx_seq_one_letter_code
_entity_poly.pdbx_strand_id
1 'polypeptide(L)'
;MVELKNAAGTLEVKFILEVSYAEMYKDLVWDARMWLEETDIVSAVMLVKMNEDPVYQNPTSRLTNNEFDNLEFPPSEEVSQEHFSLDEVHGHTCYKGLHWVGKITSSTEIWKRHPTSQWAIRTFGPHNHLNTDNMTYSLFYLSDFMDVSFEEDHHIGFDWGLFHRELGTYIRQLAVERCGSALEAHEARANVLDCDFQPSPAAGST
;
A
#
# COMPACT_ATOMS: atom_id res chain seq x y z
N MET A 1 4.95 -15.28 7.44
CA MET A 1 5.25 -16.71 7.26
C MET A 1 4.88 -17.45 8.53
N VAL A 2 4.12 -18.54 8.43
CA VAL A 2 3.74 -19.37 9.59
C VAL A 2 4.44 -20.73 9.48
N GLU A 3 5.18 -21.07 10.53
CA GLU A 3 5.93 -22.33 10.65
C GLU A 3 5.23 -23.28 11.62
N LEU A 4 5.14 -24.56 11.24
CA LEU A 4 4.58 -25.63 12.05
C LEU A 4 5.61 -26.74 12.22
N LYS A 5 5.68 -27.34 13.40
CA LYS A 5 6.54 -28.52 13.63
C LYS A 5 5.87 -29.76 13.05
N ASN A 6 6.54 -30.46 12.16
CA ASN A 6 6.12 -31.76 11.66
C ASN A 6 6.28 -32.85 12.75
N ALA A 7 5.82 -34.07 12.46
CA ALA A 7 5.92 -35.22 13.39
C ALA A 7 7.35 -35.58 13.81
N ALA A 8 8.35 -35.18 13.03
CA ALA A 8 9.78 -35.34 13.34
C ALA A 8 10.37 -34.16 14.14
N GLY A 9 9.54 -33.17 14.52
CA GLY A 9 9.95 -31.98 15.26
C GLY A 9 10.62 -30.90 14.40
N THR A 10 10.62 -31.03 13.08
CA THR A 10 11.21 -30.06 12.14
C THR A 10 10.21 -28.96 11.82
N LEU A 11 10.66 -27.70 11.83
CA LEU A 11 9.83 -26.56 11.44
C LEU A 11 9.65 -26.55 9.91
N GLU A 12 8.41 -26.51 9.47
CA GLU A 12 8.02 -26.42 8.07
C GLU A 12 7.10 -25.22 7.85
N VAL A 13 7.35 -24.49 6.78
CA VAL A 13 6.48 -23.40 6.35
C VAL A 13 5.27 -24.01 5.64
N LYS A 14 4.09 -23.85 6.23
CA LYS A 14 2.82 -24.37 5.66
C LYS A 14 2.00 -23.29 4.98
N PHE A 15 2.14 -22.06 5.43
CA PHE A 15 1.34 -20.94 4.96
C PHE A 15 2.21 -19.69 4.74
N ILE A 16 2.03 -19.09 3.56
CA ILE A 16 2.62 -17.81 3.18
C ILE A 16 1.51 -16.76 3.12
N LEU A 17 1.75 -15.62 3.77
CA LEU A 17 0.98 -14.40 3.58
C LEU A 17 1.91 -13.41 2.89
N GLU A 18 1.50 -12.95 1.72
CA GLU A 18 2.22 -11.95 0.94
C GLU A 18 1.35 -10.71 0.77
N VAL A 19 1.90 -9.57 1.17
CA VAL A 19 1.19 -8.28 1.14
C VAL A 19 1.98 -7.32 0.25
N SER A 20 1.32 -6.78 -0.77
CA SER A 20 1.97 -5.91 -1.74
C SER A 20 1.13 -4.68 -2.06
N TYR A 21 1.82 -3.59 -2.39
CA TYR A 21 1.23 -2.30 -2.72
C TYR A 21 1.61 -1.84 -4.14
N ALA A 22 2.88 -1.94 -4.52
CA ALA A 22 3.37 -1.42 -5.80
C ALA A 22 3.61 -2.49 -6.88
N GLU A 23 3.68 -3.77 -6.53
CA GLU A 23 4.02 -4.81 -7.51
C GLU A 23 2.87 -5.07 -8.48
N MET A 24 3.19 -5.59 -9.66
CA MET A 24 2.16 -5.99 -10.61
C MET A 24 1.50 -7.28 -10.10
N TYR A 25 0.19 -7.41 -10.31
CA TYR A 25 -0.53 -8.63 -9.92
C TYR A 25 0.09 -9.92 -10.48
N LYS A 26 0.64 -9.87 -11.70
CA LYS A 26 1.33 -11.02 -12.32
C LYS A 26 2.55 -11.48 -11.51
N ASP A 27 3.24 -10.58 -10.82
CA ASP A 27 4.45 -10.88 -10.06
C ASP A 27 4.04 -11.59 -8.76
N LEU A 28 2.97 -11.13 -8.10
CA LEU A 28 2.39 -11.82 -6.93
C LEU A 28 1.87 -13.22 -7.26
N VAL A 29 1.23 -13.39 -8.41
CA VAL A 29 0.80 -14.72 -8.86
C VAL A 29 2.00 -15.60 -9.19
N TRP A 30 3.08 -15.01 -9.70
CA TRP A 30 4.33 -15.73 -9.93
C TRP A 30 4.93 -16.22 -8.61
N ASP A 31 4.97 -15.38 -7.58
CA ASP A 31 5.49 -15.76 -6.26
C ASP A 31 4.64 -16.86 -5.61
N ALA A 32 3.30 -16.75 -5.69
CA ALA A 32 2.41 -17.82 -5.24
C ALA A 32 2.67 -19.15 -5.97
N ARG A 33 2.93 -19.10 -7.29
CA ARG A 33 3.30 -20.29 -8.06
C ARG A 33 4.64 -20.84 -7.65
N MET A 34 5.67 -20.02 -7.45
CA MET A 34 6.97 -20.54 -6.99
C MET A 34 6.84 -21.26 -5.66
N TRP A 35 6.14 -20.68 -4.68
CA TRP A 35 5.93 -21.33 -3.39
C TRP A 35 5.15 -22.64 -3.50
N LEU A 36 4.09 -22.68 -4.30
CA LEU A 36 3.21 -23.84 -4.39
C LEU A 36 3.75 -24.90 -5.35
N GLU A 37 4.37 -24.55 -6.45
CA GLU A 37 4.77 -25.50 -7.49
C GLU A 37 6.22 -25.99 -7.32
N GLU A 38 7.10 -25.20 -6.70
CA GLU A 38 8.51 -25.57 -6.50
C GLU A 38 8.81 -26.11 -5.10
N THR A 39 7.88 -25.96 -4.14
CA THR A 39 8.05 -26.50 -2.79
C THR A 39 6.89 -27.41 -2.42
N ASP A 40 7.20 -28.61 -1.89
CA ASP A 40 6.17 -29.56 -1.49
C ASP A 40 5.58 -29.25 -0.10
N ILE A 41 6.24 -28.40 0.68
CA ILE A 41 5.88 -28.14 2.08
C ILE A 41 4.79 -27.09 2.25
N VAL A 42 4.66 -26.11 1.35
CA VAL A 42 3.69 -25.01 1.44
C VAL A 42 2.32 -25.47 0.95
N SER A 43 1.30 -25.39 1.81
CA SER A 43 -0.07 -25.85 1.51
C SER A 43 -0.95 -24.74 0.92
N ALA A 44 -0.70 -23.49 1.30
CA ALA A 44 -1.47 -22.35 0.83
C ALA A 44 -0.64 -21.05 0.81
N VAL A 45 -0.99 -20.18 -0.12
CA VAL A 45 -0.47 -18.80 -0.23
C VAL A 45 -1.66 -17.85 -0.23
N MET A 46 -1.71 -16.92 0.73
CA MET A 46 -2.64 -15.80 0.71
C MET A 46 -1.94 -14.57 0.14
N LEU A 47 -2.51 -14.02 -0.93
CA LEU A 47 -2.07 -12.78 -1.54
C LEU A 47 -2.98 -11.64 -1.09
N VAL A 48 -2.40 -10.55 -0.60
CA VAL A 48 -3.10 -9.31 -0.27
C VAL A 48 -2.50 -8.20 -1.13
N LYS A 49 -3.24 -7.75 -2.14
CA LYS A 49 -2.82 -6.66 -3.02
C LYS A 49 -3.58 -5.39 -2.68
N MET A 50 -2.84 -4.35 -2.28
CA MET A 50 -3.31 -2.97 -2.19
C MET A 50 -3.02 -2.22 -3.48
N ASN A 51 -3.94 -1.35 -3.89
CA ASN A 51 -3.78 -0.47 -5.06
C ASN A 51 -4.19 0.95 -4.71
N GLU A 52 -3.48 1.91 -5.29
CA GLU A 52 -3.86 3.32 -5.31
C GLU A 52 -4.39 3.68 -6.70
N ASP A 53 -5.58 4.26 -6.76
CA ASP A 53 -6.19 4.74 -8.00
C ASP A 53 -6.74 6.17 -7.86
N PRO A 54 -6.29 7.15 -8.66
CA PRO A 54 -5.22 7.03 -9.65
C PRO A 54 -3.86 6.82 -8.98
N VAL A 55 -2.94 6.15 -9.70
CA VAL A 55 -1.54 6.02 -9.27
C VAL A 55 -0.94 7.41 -9.06
N TYR A 56 -0.18 7.57 -7.98
CA TYR A 56 0.43 8.84 -7.62
C TYR A 56 1.19 9.48 -8.78
N GLN A 57 0.84 10.73 -9.04
CA GLN A 57 1.61 11.66 -9.83
C GLN A 57 1.72 12.93 -9.01
N ASN A 58 2.92 13.51 -8.92
CA ASN A 58 3.10 14.76 -8.18
C ASN A 58 2.16 15.83 -8.76
N PRO A 59 1.14 16.30 -8.00
CA PRO A 59 0.12 17.19 -8.52
C PRO A 59 0.66 18.59 -8.82
N THR A 60 1.83 18.95 -8.27
CA THR A 60 2.46 20.25 -8.49
C THR A 60 3.38 20.28 -9.71
N SER A 61 3.66 19.11 -10.31
CA SER A 61 4.61 18.97 -11.43
C SER A 61 4.24 19.78 -12.68
N ARG A 62 2.96 20.14 -12.84
CA ARG A 62 2.45 20.90 -13.98
C ARG A 62 2.13 22.36 -13.65
N LEU A 63 2.31 22.78 -12.40
CA LEU A 63 2.05 24.14 -11.98
C LEU A 63 3.23 25.04 -12.38
N THR A 64 2.93 26.24 -12.82
CA THR A 64 3.89 27.34 -12.90
C THR A 64 4.27 27.82 -11.50
N ASN A 65 5.42 28.51 -11.36
CA ASN A 65 5.82 29.08 -10.07
C ASN A 65 4.73 29.98 -9.47
N ASN A 66 4.11 30.84 -10.29
CA ASN A 66 3.03 31.71 -9.82
C ASN A 66 1.79 30.91 -9.36
N GLU A 67 1.39 29.85 -10.07
CA GLU A 67 0.29 28.99 -9.62
C GLU A 67 0.63 28.27 -8.32
N PHE A 68 1.87 27.83 -8.16
CA PHE A 68 2.36 27.20 -6.93
C PHE A 68 2.38 28.19 -5.75
N ASP A 69 2.91 29.40 -5.96
CA ASP A 69 3.00 30.43 -4.93
C ASP A 69 1.60 30.89 -4.48
N ASN A 70 0.63 30.96 -5.40
CA ASN A 70 -0.78 31.26 -5.09
C ASN A 70 -1.47 30.17 -4.26
N LEU A 71 -0.90 28.96 -4.17
CA LEU A 71 -1.40 27.97 -3.24
C LEU A 71 -0.98 28.28 -1.81
N GLU A 72 0.02 29.13 -1.57
CA GLU A 72 0.44 29.57 -0.22
C GLU A 72 0.74 28.38 0.71
N PHE A 73 1.57 27.43 0.25
CA PHE A 73 2.01 26.33 1.12
C PHE A 73 2.85 26.86 2.28
N PRO A 74 2.70 26.29 3.49
CA PRO A 74 3.66 26.54 4.56
C PRO A 74 5.00 25.83 4.26
N PRO A 75 6.05 26.11 5.03
CA PRO A 75 7.30 25.32 4.99
C PRO A 75 7.02 23.82 5.12
N SER A 76 7.86 22.99 4.49
CA SER A 76 7.64 21.53 4.45
C SER A 76 7.55 20.91 5.84
N GLU A 77 8.27 21.45 6.83
CA GLU A 77 8.28 20.98 8.21
C GLU A 77 6.99 21.31 8.98
N GLU A 78 6.21 22.28 8.51
CA GLU A 78 4.93 22.67 9.08
C GLU A 78 3.75 21.89 8.48
N VAL A 79 3.97 21.12 7.41
CA VAL A 79 2.91 20.30 6.79
C VAL A 79 2.58 19.11 7.71
N SER A 80 1.36 19.10 8.25
CA SER A 80 0.85 18.02 9.09
C SER A 80 -0.35 17.31 8.47
N GLN A 81 -0.73 16.16 9.04
CA GLN A 81 -1.89 15.38 8.58
C GLN A 81 -3.22 16.16 8.65
N GLU A 82 -3.33 17.13 9.55
CA GLU A 82 -4.55 17.94 9.77
C GLU A 82 -4.88 18.83 8.57
N HIS A 83 -3.89 19.12 7.72
CA HIS A 83 -4.08 19.86 6.49
C HIS A 83 -4.82 19.07 5.41
N PHE A 84 -4.87 17.74 5.53
CA PHE A 84 -5.37 16.86 4.47
C PHE A 84 -6.79 16.37 4.76
N SER A 85 -7.70 16.63 3.83
CA SER A 85 -9.04 16.06 3.84
C SER A 85 -9.05 14.69 3.17
N LEU A 86 -9.88 13.78 3.68
CA LEU A 86 -10.08 12.45 3.11
C LEU A 86 -11.54 12.32 2.68
N ASP A 87 -11.80 12.07 1.39
CA ASP A 87 -13.14 12.15 0.81
C ASP A 87 -14.09 11.02 1.26
N GLU A 88 -13.52 9.86 1.59
CA GLU A 88 -14.20 8.67 2.13
C GLU A 88 -13.26 8.02 3.16
N VAL A 89 -13.69 7.00 3.91
CA VAL A 89 -12.82 6.34 4.92
C VAL A 89 -11.47 5.87 4.34
N HIS A 90 -11.43 5.52 3.05
CA HIS A 90 -10.22 5.12 2.31
C HIS A 90 -10.13 5.84 0.94
N GLY A 91 -10.75 7.02 0.84
CA GLY A 91 -10.90 7.77 -0.40
C GLY A 91 -9.65 8.57 -0.80
N HIS A 92 -9.82 9.51 -1.72
CA HIS A 92 -8.75 10.42 -2.11
C HIS A 92 -8.35 11.33 -0.95
N THR A 93 -7.07 11.70 -0.91
CA THR A 93 -6.53 12.64 0.06
C THR A 93 -6.15 13.94 -0.63
N CYS A 94 -6.78 15.02 -0.19
CA CYS A 94 -6.70 16.32 -0.83
C CYS A 94 -6.10 17.36 0.12
N TYR A 95 -5.29 18.26 -0.43
CA TYR A 95 -4.86 19.48 0.26
C TYR A 95 -4.66 20.59 -0.76
N LYS A 96 -5.22 21.77 -0.47
CA LYS A 96 -5.24 22.95 -1.36
C LYS A 96 -5.77 22.65 -2.77
N GLY A 97 -6.81 21.81 -2.86
CA GLY A 97 -7.42 21.43 -4.13
C GLY A 97 -6.60 20.44 -4.98
N LEU A 98 -5.48 19.95 -4.45
CA LEU A 98 -4.62 18.97 -5.12
C LEU A 98 -4.82 17.58 -4.52
N HIS A 99 -4.87 16.56 -5.38
CA HIS A 99 -4.90 15.15 -4.98
C HIS A 99 -3.48 14.65 -4.70
N TRP A 100 -3.20 14.29 -3.45
CA TRP A 100 -1.88 13.81 -3.01
C TRP A 100 -1.82 12.29 -2.89
N VAL A 101 -2.96 11.66 -2.62
CA VAL A 101 -3.11 10.20 -2.59
C VAL A 101 -4.42 9.84 -3.27
N GLY A 102 -4.37 8.87 -4.19
CA GLY A 102 -5.53 8.25 -4.81
C GLY A 102 -6.35 7.40 -3.84
N LYS A 103 -7.51 6.92 -4.27
CA LYS A 103 -8.31 5.98 -3.51
C LYS A 103 -7.54 4.68 -3.28
N ILE A 104 -7.48 4.24 -2.03
CA ILE A 104 -6.84 2.96 -1.68
C ILE A 104 -7.89 1.85 -1.75
N THR A 105 -7.57 0.81 -2.51
CA THR A 105 -8.36 -0.42 -2.61
C THR A 105 -7.49 -1.61 -2.24
N SER A 106 -8.12 -2.71 -1.83
CA SER A 106 -7.42 -3.96 -1.56
C SER A 106 -8.14 -5.14 -2.18
N SER A 107 -7.40 -6.21 -2.40
CA SER A 107 -7.93 -7.51 -2.82
C SER A 107 -7.16 -8.61 -2.11
N THR A 108 -7.87 -9.62 -1.64
CA THR A 108 -7.32 -10.81 -1.02
C THR A 108 -7.65 -12.03 -1.87
N GLU A 109 -6.68 -12.90 -2.07
CA GLU A 109 -6.82 -14.19 -2.75
C GLU A 109 -6.15 -15.29 -1.93
N ILE A 110 -6.65 -16.52 -2.04
CA ILE A 110 -5.96 -17.71 -1.52
C ILE A 110 -5.70 -18.65 -2.69
N TRP A 111 -4.46 -19.14 -2.74
CA TRP A 111 -3.95 -20.06 -3.74
C TRP A 111 -3.52 -21.36 -3.06
N LYS A 112 -3.83 -22.49 -3.68
CA LYS A 112 -3.45 -23.84 -3.25
C LYS A 112 -2.99 -24.66 -4.45
N ARG A 113 -2.31 -25.79 -4.20
CA ARG A 113 -2.08 -26.78 -5.25
C ARG A 113 -3.38 -27.51 -5.61
N HIS A 114 -3.63 -27.67 -6.89
CA HIS A 114 -4.67 -28.55 -7.37
C HIS A 114 -4.30 -30.00 -7.03
N PRO A 115 -5.20 -30.80 -6.41
CA PRO A 115 -4.86 -32.12 -5.87
C PRO A 115 -4.31 -33.09 -6.93
N THR A 116 -4.80 -33.00 -8.16
CA THR A 116 -4.37 -33.88 -9.27
C THR A 116 -3.21 -33.31 -10.10
N SER A 117 -3.31 -32.09 -10.65
CA SER A 117 -2.28 -31.54 -11.53
C SER A 117 -1.06 -30.97 -10.79
N GLN A 118 -1.16 -30.78 -9.48
CA GLN A 118 -0.14 -30.12 -8.63
C GLN A 118 0.16 -28.67 -9.02
N TRP A 119 -0.63 -28.06 -9.91
CA TRP A 119 -0.48 -26.66 -10.29
C TRP A 119 -1.13 -25.74 -9.28
N ALA A 120 -0.59 -24.54 -9.10
CA ALA A 120 -1.20 -23.53 -8.26
C ALA A 120 -2.52 -23.05 -8.87
N ILE A 121 -3.58 -23.10 -8.08
CA ILE A 121 -4.92 -22.63 -8.43
C ILE A 121 -5.42 -21.67 -7.37
N ARG A 122 -6.15 -20.64 -7.80
CA ARG A 122 -6.87 -19.75 -6.89
C ARG A 122 -8.12 -20.44 -6.37
N THR A 123 -8.22 -20.62 -5.06
CA THR A 123 -9.37 -21.23 -4.38
C THR A 123 -10.29 -20.20 -3.75
N PHE A 124 -9.78 -18.99 -3.46
CA PHE A 124 -10.55 -17.88 -2.91
C PHE A 124 -10.17 -16.54 -3.58
N GLY A 125 -11.15 -15.64 -3.70
CA GLY A 125 -10.95 -14.27 -4.17
C GLY A 125 -11.01 -14.08 -5.70
N PRO A 126 -10.75 -12.85 -6.19
CA PRO A 126 -10.36 -11.67 -5.41
C PRO A 126 -11.50 -11.15 -4.54
N HIS A 127 -11.20 -10.88 -3.27
CA HIS A 127 -12.15 -10.33 -2.32
C HIS A 127 -11.66 -8.98 -1.79
N ASN A 128 -12.47 -7.93 -1.94
CA ASN A 128 -12.12 -6.58 -1.46
C ASN A 128 -12.62 -6.41 -0.02
N HIS A 129 -11.70 -6.44 0.95
CA HIS A 129 -12.04 -6.27 2.36
C HIS A 129 -12.21 -4.80 2.77
N LEU A 130 -11.78 -3.82 1.96
CA LEU A 130 -11.96 -2.39 2.24
C LEU A 130 -13.35 -1.84 1.87
N ASN A 131 -14.13 -2.56 1.05
CA ASN A 131 -15.45 -2.12 0.56
C ASN A 131 -16.63 -2.80 1.25
N THR A 132 -16.38 -3.77 2.13
CA THR A 132 -17.45 -4.46 2.88
C THR A 132 -17.88 -3.60 4.05
N ASP A 133 -19.12 -3.11 4.01
CA ASP A 133 -19.79 -2.42 5.11
C ASP A 133 -19.55 -3.15 6.46
N ASN A 134 -18.60 -2.64 7.25
CA ASN A 134 -18.30 -3.05 8.63
C ASN A 134 -17.84 -4.48 8.91
N MET A 135 -17.27 -5.24 7.95
CA MET A 135 -16.61 -6.50 8.31
C MET A 135 -15.13 -6.28 8.67
N THR A 136 -14.93 -5.85 9.92
CA THR A 136 -13.66 -5.92 10.67
C THR A 136 -13.05 -7.34 10.68
N TYR A 137 -13.84 -8.36 10.37
CA TYR A 137 -13.47 -9.75 10.51
C TYR A 137 -13.74 -10.53 9.22
N SER A 138 -12.71 -11.15 8.66
CA SER A 138 -12.87 -12.15 7.59
C SER A 138 -12.82 -13.54 8.21
N LEU A 139 -13.83 -14.36 7.97
CA LEU A 139 -13.87 -15.77 8.40
C LEU A 139 -13.46 -16.67 7.23
N PHE A 140 -12.50 -17.54 7.51
CA PHE A 140 -12.02 -18.59 6.62
C PHE A 140 -12.20 -19.94 7.33
N TYR A 141 -12.24 -21.03 6.58
CA TYR A 141 -12.12 -22.36 7.14
C TYR A 141 -10.65 -22.72 7.31
N LEU A 142 -10.31 -23.55 8.30
CA LEU A 142 -8.95 -24.06 8.45
C LEU A 142 -8.51 -24.85 7.20
N SER A 143 -9.48 -25.53 6.55
CA SER A 143 -9.29 -26.20 5.27
C SER A 143 -8.90 -25.28 4.10
N ASP A 144 -9.15 -23.97 4.20
CA ASP A 144 -8.69 -22.99 3.22
C ASP A 144 -7.15 -22.86 3.24
N PHE A 145 -6.50 -23.19 4.35
CA PHE A 145 -5.06 -23.01 4.54
C PHE A 145 -4.26 -24.32 4.58
N MET A 146 -4.86 -25.40 5.06
CA MET A 146 -4.17 -26.69 5.22
C MET A 146 -5.13 -27.86 5.14
N ASP A 147 -4.59 -29.05 4.90
CA ASP A 147 -5.42 -30.26 4.80
C ASP A 147 -5.79 -30.74 6.20
N VAL A 148 -7.07 -30.65 6.53
CA VAL A 148 -7.64 -31.06 7.82
C VAL A 148 -8.84 -31.97 7.64
N SER A 149 -9.11 -32.79 8.66
CA SER A 149 -10.33 -33.59 8.70
C SER A 149 -11.56 -32.70 8.86
N PHE A 150 -12.75 -33.22 8.51
CA PHE A 150 -14.00 -32.49 8.65
C PHE A 150 -14.28 -32.12 10.11
N GLU A 151 -13.89 -32.99 11.05
CA GLU A 151 -14.05 -32.79 12.48
C GLU A 151 -13.16 -31.68 13.04
N GLU A 152 -12.03 -31.42 12.39
CA GLU A 152 -11.06 -30.39 12.76
C GLU A 152 -11.25 -29.10 11.97
N ASP A 153 -12.07 -29.09 10.93
CA ASP A 153 -12.30 -27.92 10.09
C ASP A 153 -13.23 -26.92 10.79
N HIS A 154 -12.64 -25.87 11.34
CA HIS A 154 -13.35 -24.80 12.03
C HIS A 154 -13.01 -23.44 11.45
N HIS A 155 -13.84 -22.46 11.76
CA HIS A 155 -13.59 -21.09 11.32
C HIS A 155 -12.38 -20.48 12.02
N ILE A 156 -11.50 -19.91 11.22
CA ILE A 156 -10.41 -19.02 11.64
C ILE A 156 -10.78 -17.63 11.16
N GLY A 157 -10.60 -16.65 12.01
CA GLY A 157 -10.88 -15.29 11.64
C GLY A 157 -9.68 -14.38 11.64
N PHE A 158 -9.65 -13.50 10.65
CA PHE A 158 -8.66 -12.47 10.46
C PHE A 158 -9.27 -11.14 10.87
N ASP A 159 -8.71 -10.56 11.93
CA ASP A 159 -9.11 -9.23 12.43
C ASP A 159 -8.39 -8.14 11.63
N TRP A 160 -9.12 -7.55 10.69
CA TRP A 160 -8.70 -6.39 9.93
C TRP A 160 -9.02 -5.08 10.63
N GLY A 161 -9.64 -5.11 11.81
CA GLY A 161 -10.16 -3.94 12.50
C GLY A 161 -9.12 -2.90 12.82
N LEU A 162 -7.97 -3.33 13.33
CA LEU A 162 -6.86 -2.41 13.56
C LEU A 162 -6.37 -1.79 12.26
N PHE A 163 -6.22 -2.60 11.21
CA PHE A 163 -5.79 -2.14 9.90
C PHE A 163 -6.76 -1.10 9.32
N HIS A 164 -8.07 -1.37 9.31
CA HIS A 164 -9.09 -0.43 8.86
C HIS A 164 -9.11 0.88 9.65
N ARG A 165 -8.94 0.82 10.99
CA ARG A 165 -8.92 2.01 11.85
C ARG A 165 -7.74 2.91 11.55
N GLU A 166 -6.56 2.33 11.31
CA GLU A 166 -5.32 3.09 11.11
C GLU A 166 -5.11 3.49 9.64
N LEU A 167 -5.78 2.84 8.68
CA LEU A 167 -5.54 3.08 7.25
C LEU A 167 -5.75 4.54 6.84
N GLY A 168 -6.79 5.21 7.36
CA GLY A 168 -7.01 6.64 7.10
C GLY A 168 -5.88 7.53 7.62
N THR A 169 -5.29 7.18 8.77
CA THR A 169 -4.11 7.87 9.33
C THR A 169 -2.89 7.67 8.43
N TYR A 170 -2.62 6.43 8.00
CA TYR A 170 -1.50 6.13 7.11
C TYR A 170 -1.64 6.80 5.74
N ILE A 171 -2.85 6.86 5.19
CA ILE A 171 -3.12 7.56 3.95
C ILE A 171 -2.80 9.06 4.07
N ARG A 172 -3.19 9.72 5.16
CA ARG A 172 -2.83 11.13 5.40
C ARG A 172 -1.33 11.31 5.60
N GLN A 173 -0.68 10.39 6.32
CA GLN A 173 0.76 10.42 6.51
C GLN A 173 1.51 10.32 5.17
N LEU A 174 1.09 9.41 4.29
CA LEU A 174 1.63 9.30 2.93
C LEU A 174 1.44 10.59 2.12
N ALA A 175 0.31 11.29 2.31
CA ALA A 175 0.05 12.58 1.68
C ALA A 175 1.00 13.68 2.19
N VAL A 176 1.27 13.72 3.51
CA VAL A 176 2.26 14.63 4.12
C VAL A 176 3.63 14.39 3.53
N GLU A 177 4.09 13.14 3.48
CA GLU A 177 5.42 12.77 2.94
C GLU A 177 5.58 13.20 1.48
N ARG A 178 4.55 12.97 0.66
CA ARG A 178 4.52 13.37 -0.77
C ARG A 178 4.49 14.89 -0.94
N CYS A 179 3.73 15.60 -0.11
CA CYS A 179 3.65 17.05 -0.12
C CYS A 179 4.98 17.68 0.29
N GLY A 180 5.55 17.24 1.42
CA GLY A 180 6.86 17.68 1.89
C GLY A 180 7.94 17.48 0.83
N SER A 181 8.01 16.28 0.24
CA SER A 181 8.95 15.99 -0.85
C SER A 181 8.78 16.91 -2.06
N ALA A 182 7.54 17.28 -2.40
CA ALA A 182 7.26 18.19 -3.51
C ALA A 182 7.65 19.65 -3.19
N LEU A 183 7.49 20.07 -1.93
CA LEU A 183 7.90 21.40 -1.43
C LEU A 183 9.43 21.54 -1.42
N GLU A 184 10.13 20.57 -0.81
CA GLU A 184 11.60 20.54 -0.77
C GLU A 184 12.21 20.56 -2.19
N ALA A 185 11.62 19.80 -3.11
CA ALA A 185 12.06 19.78 -4.51
C ALA A 185 11.81 21.12 -5.22
N HIS A 186 10.81 21.90 -4.82
CA HIS A 186 10.55 23.23 -5.35
C HIS A 186 11.53 24.26 -4.80
N GLU A 187 11.71 24.29 -3.47
CA GLU A 187 12.68 25.17 -2.79
C GLU A 187 14.10 24.97 -3.31
N ALA A 188 14.52 23.71 -3.50
CA ALA A 188 15.82 23.39 -4.08
C ALA A 188 15.98 23.98 -5.50
N ARG A 189 14.94 23.95 -6.33
CA ARG A 189 14.97 24.57 -7.68
C ARG A 189 15.04 26.09 -7.61
N ALA A 190 14.29 26.71 -6.69
CA ALA A 190 14.32 28.15 -6.48
C ALA A 190 15.72 28.62 -6.03
N ASN A 191 16.33 27.92 -5.09
CA ASN A 191 17.66 28.23 -4.57
C ASN A 191 18.78 28.10 -5.62
N VAL A 192 18.65 27.14 -6.55
CA VAL A 192 19.60 26.99 -7.68
C VAL A 192 19.51 28.17 -8.64
N LEU A 193 18.30 28.69 -8.90
CA LEU A 193 18.09 29.85 -9.77
C LEU A 193 18.59 31.17 -9.14
N ASP A 194 18.60 31.27 -7.81
CA ASP A 194 19.01 32.50 -7.10
C ASP A 194 20.54 32.67 -7.00
N CYS A 195 21.30 31.57 -7.10
CA CYS A 195 22.77 31.60 -7.05
C CYS A 195 23.44 32.33 -8.23
N ASP A 196 22.71 32.56 -9.33
CA ASP A 196 23.18 33.33 -10.49
C ASP A 196 22.95 34.85 -10.34
N PHE A 197 22.31 35.31 -9.25
CA PHE A 197 22.13 36.72 -8.98
C PHE A 197 23.39 37.35 -8.38
N GLN A 198 24.26 37.94 -9.22
CA GLN A 198 25.26 38.90 -8.75
C GLN A 198 24.65 40.30 -8.65
N PRO A 199 24.61 40.93 -7.46
CA PRO A 199 24.27 42.35 -7.36
C PRO A 199 25.29 43.17 -8.14
N SER A 200 24.82 44.00 -9.06
CA SER A 200 25.71 44.94 -9.77
C SER A 200 26.39 45.85 -8.73
N PRO A 201 27.72 45.99 -8.76
CA PRO A 201 28.41 46.88 -7.83
C PRO A 201 27.91 48.30 -8.08
N ALA A 202 27.39 48.92 -7.02
CA ALA A 202 26.94 50.31 -7.03
C ALA A 202 28.06 51.19 -7.60
N ALA A 203 27.79 51.85 -8.72
CA ALA A 203 28.69 52.81 -9.30
C ALA A 203 28.96 53.90 -8.26
N GLY A 204 30.23 53.99 -7.83
CA GLY A 204 30.67 54.92 -6.82
C GLY A 204 30.37 56.37 -7.23
N SER A 205 29.74 57.10 -6.32
CA SER A 205 29.68 58.56 -6.37
C SER A 205 31.02 59.11 -5.89
N THR A 206 31.81 59.67 -6.80
CA THR A 206 32.85 60.67 -6.49
C THR A 206 32.23 62.03 -6.28
#